data_AF-A0A962KCJ8-F1
#
_entry.id   AF-A0A962KCJ8-F1
#
_cell.length_a   1.000
_cell.length_b   1.000
_cell.length_c   1.000
_cell.angle_alpha   90.00
_cell.angle_beta   90.00
_cell.angle_gamma   90.00
#
_symmetry.space_group_name_H-M   'P 1'
#
loop_
_entity.id
_entity.type
_entity.pdbx_description
1 polymer ?
#
loop_
_entity_poly.entity_id
_entity_poly.type
_entity_poly.pdbx_seq_one_letter_code
_entity_poly.pdbx_strand_id
1 'polypeptide(L)'
;MKPLFDSFRSHSLEILANLKERYGLLLRRDLVSAKLLHKEGQLFLEYTVTDKDNYSFDNKVITKSLTLTAEINDALSLQNSIFENARYIVEELAPTSLAQMADIFDESSAAVIINYAERG
;
A
#
# COMPACT_ATOMS: atom_id res chain seq x y z
N MET A 1 5.99 35.44 7.63
CA MET A 1 6.70 34.15 7.67
C MET A 1 5.94 33.18 6.77
N LYS A 2 6.55 32.65 5.71
CA LYS A 2 5.95 31.51 4.98
C LYS A 2 6.01 30.29 5.91
N PRO A 3 4.94 29.50 6.09
CA PRO A 3 5.02 28.27 6.85
C PRO A 3 6.10 27.39 6.21
N LEU A 4 7.13 27.03 6.97
CA LEU A 4 8.19 26.10 6.54
C LEU A 4 7.66 24.68 6.25
N PHE A 5 6.36 24.45 6.47
CA PHE A 5 5.69 23.16 6.37
C PHE A 5 4.74 23.04 5.16
N ASP A 6 4.54 24.10 4.36
CA ASP A 6 3.59 24.12 3.22
C ASP A 6 3.96 23.20 2.05
N SER A 7 5.07 22.47 2.13
CA SER A 7 5.53 21.61 1.03
C SER A 7 6.22 20.32 1.47
N PHE A 8 5.96 19.84 2.68
CA PHE A 8 6.37 18.49 3.05
C PHE A 8 5.41 17.47 2.40
N ARG A 9 5.49 17.34 1.08
CA ARG A 9 4.89 16.21 0.37
C ARG A 9 5.65 14.98 0.83
N SER A 10 5.01 14.15 1.64
CA SER A 10 5.56 12.85 1.95
C SER A 10 5.58 12.05 0.65
N HIS A 11 6.75 11.88 0.06
CA HIS A 11 6.93 11.07 -1.16
C HIS A 11 6.74 9.58 -0.88
N SER A 12 6.54 9.23 0.40
CA SER A 12 6.28 7.89 0.86
C SER A 12 5.26 7.88 2.00
N LEU A 13 4.41 6.86 2.07
CA LEU A 13 3.45 6.65 3.14
C LEU A 13 3.47 5.19 3.57
N GLU A 14 3.89 4.90 4.80
CA GLU A 14 3.81 3.55 5.37
C GLU A 14 2.35 3.22 5.68
N ILE A 15 1.87 2.09 5.18
CA ILE A 15 0.46 1.66 5.30
C ILE A 15 0.31 0.29 5.95
N LEU A 16 1.40 -0.41 6.30
CA LEU A 16 1.30 -1.78 6.83
C LEU A 16 0.45 -1.88 8.09
N ALA A 17 0.58 -0.94 9.03
CA ALA A 17 -0.20 -0.95 10.27
C ALA A 17 -1.71 -0.89 9.98
N ASN A 18 -2.10 0.00 9.07
CA ASN A 18 -3.49 0.18 8.63
C ASN A 18 -3.99 -1.05 7.87
N LEU A 19 -3.15 -1.62 6.99
CA LEU A 19 -3.47 -2.87 6.30
C LEU A 19 -3.67 -4.02 7.29
N LYS A 20 -2.87 -4.11 8.36
CA LYS A 20 -3.03 -5.14 9.40
C LYS A 20 -4.32 -4.95 10.20
N GLU A 21 -4.67 -3.71 10.53
CA GLU A 21 -5.94 -3.38 11.21
C GLU A 21 -7.15 -3.78 10.37
N ARG A 22 -7.11 -3.52 9.05
CA ARG A 22 -8.26 -3.72 8.15
C ARG A 22 -8.34 -5.12 7.56
N TYR A 23 -7.21 -5.69 7.13
CA TYR A 23 -7.12 -6.91 6.33
C TYR A 23 -6.22 -7.98 6.94
N GLY A 24 -5.86 -7.88 8.23
CA GLY A 24 -4.80 -8.69 8.83
C GLY A 24 -4.90 -10.21 8.64
N LEU A 25 -6.11 -10.77 8.52
CA LEU A 25 -6.32 -12.20 8.27
C LEU A 25 -6.11 -12.63 6.81
N LEU A 26 -6.15 -11.68 5.88
CA LEU A 26 -6.02 -11.88 4.44
C LEU A 26 -4.61 -11.57 3.94
N LEU A 27 -3.79 -10.91 4.75
CA LEU A 27 -2.43 -10.55 4.39
C LEU A 27 -1.51 -11.76 4.42
N ARG A 28 -0.51 -11.77 3.54
CA ARG A 28 0.54 -12.77 3.59
C ARG A 28 1.33 -12.66 4.90
N ARG A 29 1.63 -13.81 5.52
CA ARG A 29 2.26 -13.88 6.85
C ARG A 29 3.69 -13.36 6.92
N ASP A 30 4.38 -13.37 5.79
CA ASP A 30 5.76 -12.91 5.59
C ASP A 30 5.85 -11.45 5.18
N LEU A 31 4.75 -10.68 5.18
CA LEU A 31 4.77 -9.24 4.90
C LEU A 31 5.41 -8.47 6.06
N VAL A 32 6.54 -7.81 5.78
CA VAL A 32 7.34 -7.08 6.77
C VAL A 32 7.11 -5.57 6.70
N SER A 33 6.94 -5.02 5.49
CA SER A 33 6.67 -3.59 5.27
C SER A 33 5.76 -3.39 4.07
N ALA A 34 5.00 -2.31 4.05
CA ALA A 34 4.20 -1.91 2.90
C ALA A 34 4.05 -0.39 2.89
N LYS A 35 4.54 0.26 1.84
CA LYS A 35 4.47 1.71 1.68
C LYS A 35 4.08 2.11 0.27
N LEU A 36 3.35 3.21 0.18
CA LEU A 36 3.04 3.88 -1.07
C LEU A 36 4.12 4.92 -1.34
N LEU A 37 4.62 5.01 -2.58
CA LEU A 37 5.67 5.93 -3.00
C LEU A 37 5.19 6.78 -4.17
N HIS A 38 5.21 8.09 -4.06
CA HIS A 38 4.95 8.98 -5.17
C HIS A 38 6.26 9.40 -5.85
N LYS A 39 6.47 8.95 -7.08
CA LYS A 39 7.68 9.21 -7.87
C LYS A 39 7.30 9.50 -9.32
N GLU A 40 7.89 10.54 -9.91
CA GLU A 40 7.71 10.87 -11.35
C GLU A 40 6.23 11.03 -11.79
N GLY A 41 5.36 11.48 -10.88
CA GLY A 41 3.92 11.64 -11.16
C GLY A 41 3.14 10.33 -11.14
N GLN A 42 3.75 9.24 -10.68
CA GLN A 42 3.15 7.93 -10.51
C GLN A 42 3.22 7.48 -9.05
N LEU A 43 2.30 6.60 -8.68
CA LEU A 43 2.24 5.98 -7.37
C LEU A 43 2.72 4.53 -7.45
N PHE A 44 3.53 4.10 -6.49
CA PHE A 44 4.09 2.75 -6.43
C PHE A 44 3.77 2.14 -5.08
N LEU A 45 3.54 0.83 -5.02
CA LEU A 45 3.56 0.08 -3.78
C LEU A 45 4.89 -0.65 -3.67
N GLU A 46 5.67 -0.24 -2.68
CA GLU A 46 6.83 -0.99 -2.25
C GLU A 46 6.48 -1.81 -1.03
N TYR A 47 6.73 -3.11 -1.09
CA TYR A 47 6.52 -4.00 0.04
C TYR A 47 7.69 -4.96 0.21
N THR A 48 7.94 -5.34 1.45
CA THR A 48 9.05 -6.24 1.80
C THR A 48 8.47 -7.52 2.35
N VAL A 49 9.02 -8.64 1.91
CA VAL A 49 8.65 -9.96 2.41
C VAL A 49 9.89 -10.69 2.89
N THR A 50 9.75 -11.50 3.93
CA THR A 50 10.81 -12.43 4.30
C THR A 50 10.93 -13.49 3.20
N ASP A 51 12.15 -13.79 2.75
CA ASP A 51 12.38 -14.93 1.84
C ASP A 51 11.97 -16.21 2.59
N LYS A 52 10.91 -16.87 2.12
CA LYS A 52 10.44 -18.13 2.71
C LYS A 52 11.20 -19.34 2.17
N ASP A 53 11.78 -19.21 0.98
CA ASP A 53 12.49 -20.31 0.31
C ASP A 53 13.93 -20.42 0.82
N ASN A 54 14.49 -19.32 1.32
CA ASN A 54 15.73 -19.30 2.09
C ASN A 54 15.47 -18.67 3.45
N TYR A 55 15.53 -19.44 4.54
CA TYR A 55 15.62 -18.96 5.93
C TYR A 55 16.95 -18.18 6.16
N SER A 56 17.27 -17.20 5.31
CA SER A 56 18.30 -16.21 5.58
C SER A 56 17.64 -14.97 6.19
N PHE A 57 18.41 -14.21 6.95
CA PHE A 57 17.97 -12.92 7.49
C PHE A 57 17.74 -11.86 6.39
N ASP A 58 17.86 -12.22 5.10
CA ASP A 58 17.74 -11.29 3.99
C ASP A 58 16.27 -11.12 3.60
N ASN A 59 15.72 -10.00 4.04
CA ASN A 59 14.42 -9.53 3.58
C ASN A 59 14.47 -9.23 2.08
N LYS A 60 13.47 -9.69 1.32
CA LYS A 60 13.33 -9.39 -0.10
C LYS A 60 12.44 -8.16 -0.28
N VAL A 61 13.00 -7.09 -0.82
CA VAL A 61 12.24 -5.89 -1.21
C VAL A 61 11.64 -6.13 -2.60
N ILE A 62 10.33 -5.95 -2.72
CA ILE A 62 9.59 -6.07 -3.98
C ILE A 62 8.87 -4.74 -4.21
N THR A 63 9.25 -4.05 -5.27
CA THR A 63 8.59 -2.81 -5.70
C THR A 63 7.67 -3.12 -6.87
N LYS A 64 6.36 -2.88 -6.70
CA LYS A 64 5.37 -2.98 -7.77
C LYS A 64 4.79 -1.60 -8.10
N SER A 65 4.69 -1.33 -9.40
CA SER A 65 4.00 -0.12 -9.87
C SER A 65 2.50 -0.34 -9.74
N LEU A 66 1.80 0.59 -9.11
CA LEU A 66 0.35 0.56 -9.03
C LEU A 66 -0.23 1.74 -9.78
N THR A 67 -1.15 1.50 -10.69
CA THR A 67 -1.96 2.59 -11.24
C THR A 67 -3.15 2.83 -10.32
N LEU A 68 -2.87 3.44 -9.16
CA LEU A 68 -3.91 3.93 -8.25
C LEU A 68 -4.54 5.18 -8.86
N THR A 69 -5.86 5.32 -8.71
CA THR A 69 -6.64 6.41 -9.29
C THR A 69 -6.17 7.78 -8.80
N ALA A 70 -6.46 8.85 -9.55
CA ALA A 70 -6.05 10.22 -9.26
C ALA A 70 -6.44 10.69 -7.84
N GLU A 71 -7.53 10.16 -7.28
CA GLU A 71 -8.05 10.48 -5.95
C GLU A 71 -7.12 10.05 -4.81
N ILE A 72 -6.43 8.91 -4.95
CA ILE A 72 -5.47 8.43 -3.94
C ILE A 72 -4.16 9.23 -4.00
N ASN A 73 -3.82 9.79 -5.17
CA ASN A 73 -2.64 10.63 -5.32
C ASN A 73 -2.76 11.94 -4.53
N ASP A 74 -3.96 12.52 -4.49
CA ASP A 74 -4.24 13.72 -3.69
C ASP A 74 -4.24 13.42 -2.18
N ALA A 75 -4.60 12.20 -1.77
CA ALA A 75 -4.60 11.76 -0.38
C ALA A 75 -3.18 11.68 0.25
N LEU A 76 -2.13 11.56 -0.57
CA LEU A 76 -0.73 11.67 -0.12
C LEU A 76 -0.34 13.12 0.24
N SER A 77 -1.17 14.10 -0.14
CA SER A 77 -0.95 15.54 0.06
C SER A 77 -1.89 16.17 1.10
N LEU A 78 -2.84 15.42 1.68
CA LEU A 78 -3.84 15.98 2.61
C LEU A 78 -3.24 16.31 3.99
N GLN A 79 -3.68 17.43 4.55
CA GLN A 79 -3.02 18.19 5.63
C GLN A 79 -3.31 17.71 7.07
N ASN A 80 -4.00 16.58 7.28
CA ASN A 80 -4.55 16.27 8.62
C ASN A 80 -3.60 15.44 9.52
N SER A 81 -2.92 14.41 8.98
CA SER A 81 -1.65 13.85 9.47
C SER A 81 -1.26 12.65 8.59
N ILE A 82 0.01 12.24 8.60
CA ILE A 82 0.47 11.05 7.85
C ILE A 82 -0.33 9.79 8.25
N PHE A 83 -0.70 9.65 9.53
CA PHE A 83 -1.45 8.49 10.02
C PHE A 83 -2.91 8.46 9.52
N GLU A 84 -3.57 9.61 9.53
CA GLU A 84 -4.95 9.72 9.03
C GLU A 84 -5.02 9.49 7.52
N ASN A 85 -4.01 9.97 6.78
CA ASN A 85 -3.92 9.71 5.34
C ASN A 85 -3.72 8.21 5.04
N ALA A 86 -2.87 7.51 5.82
CA ALA A 86 -2.65 6.06 5.66
C ALA A 86 -3.93 5.26 5.94
N ARG A 87 -4.67 5.64 6.98
CA ARG A 87 -5.94 5.01 7.33
C ARG A 87 -6.99 5.23 6.24
N TYR A 88 -7.17 6.49 5.82
CA TYR A 88 -8.13 6.87 4.80
C TYR A 88 -7.88 6.11 3.49
N ILE A 89 -6.63 6.08 3.02
CA ILE A 89 -6.30 5.38 1.78
C ILE A 89 -6.65 3.89 1.87
N VAL A 90 -6.33 3.22 2.98
CA VAL A 90 -6.61 1.79 3.17
C VAL A 90 -8.11 1.48 3.28
N GLU A 91 -8.88 2.36 3.92
CA GLU A 91 -10.33 2.22 4.08
C GLU A 91 -11.09 2.45 2.76
N GLU A 92 -10.61 3.38 1.92
CA GLU A 92 -11.24 3.78 0.66
C GLU A 92 -10.70 3.05 -0.58
N LEU A 93 -9.89 1.99 -0.41
CA LEU A 93 -9.40 1.21 -1.56
C LEU A 93 -10.57 0.55 -2.31
N ALA A 94 -10.81 1.02 -3.53
CA ALA A 94 -11.72 0.36 -4.45
C ALA A 94 -11.30 -1.11 -4.70
N PRO A 95 -12.23 -2.02 -5.02
CA PRO A 95 -11.91 -3.42 -5.31
C PRO A 95 -10.86 -3.61 -6.42
N THR A 96 -10.88 -2.74 -7.43
CA THR A 96 -9.89 -2.74 -8.51
C THR A 96 -8.49 -2.37 -8.02
N SER A 97 -8.37 -1.40 -7.11
CA SER A 97 -7.11 -1.04 -6.44
C SER A 97 -6.62 -2.18 -5.53
N LEU A 98 -7.52 -2.84 -4.80
CA LEU A 98 -7.18 -4.03 -4.00
C LEU A 98 -6.63 -5.16 -4.87
N ALA A 99 -7.21 -5.39 -6.06
CA ALA A 99 -6.72 -6.40 -6.99
C ALA A 99 -5.33 -6.06 -7.56
N GLN A 100 -5.02 -4.78 -7.80
CA GLN A 100 -3.65 -4.38 -8.16
C GLN A 100 -2.64 -4.62 -7.03
N MET A 101 -3.11 -4.67 -5.79
CA MET A 101 -2.31 -4.94 -4.59
C MET A 101 -2.28 -6.42 -4.20
N ALA A 102 -2.84 -7.33 -5.01
CA ALA A 102 -3.10 -8.72 -4.65
C ALA A 102 -1.88 -9.47 -4.06
N ASP A 103 -0.64 -9.13 -4.44
CA ASP A 103 0.56 -9.84 -3.97
C ASP A 103 0.93 -9.63 -2.50
N ILE A 104 0.31 -8.66 -1.82
CA ILE A 104 0.46 -8.47 -0.38
C ILE A 104 -0.51 -9.35 0.42
N PHE A 105 -1.47 -9.98 -0.26
CA PHE A 105 -2.42 -10.92 0.33
C PHE A 105 -1.89 -12.35 0.23
N ASP A 106 -2.41 -13.23 1.07
CA ASP A 106 -2.16 -14.67 0.89
C ASP A 106 -2.78 -15.17 -0.42
N GLU A 107 -2.29 -16.29 -0.94
CA GLU A 107 -2.67 -16.79 -2.27
C GLU A 107 -4.19 -16.99 -2.42
N SER A 108 -4.84 -17.56 -1.40
CA SER A 108 -6.30 -17.75 -1.38
C SER A 108 -7.05 -16.42 -1.40
N SER A 109 -6.64 -15.46 -0.57
CA SER A 109 -7.24 -14.13 -0.49
C SER A 109 -7.02 -13.33 -1.79
N ALA A 110 -5.81 -13.37 -2.35
CA ALA A 110 -5.45 -12.74 -3.61
C ALA A 110 -6.35 -13.25 -4.75
N ALA A 111 -6.56 -14.58 -4.84
CA ALA A 111 -7.43 -15.17 -5.85
C ALA A 111 -8.88 -14.67 -5.72
N VAL A 112 -9.41 -14.54 -4.50
CA VAL A 112 -10.76 -14.02 -4.26
C VAL A 112 -10.87 -12.55 -4.65
N ILE A 113 -9.90 -11.72 -4.25
CA ILE A 113 -9.88 -10.28 -4.56
C ILE A 113 -9.82 -10.05 -6.08
N ILE A 114 -8.97 -10.78 -6.79
CA ILE A 114 -8.86 -10.70 -8.25
C ILE A 114 -10.17 -11.12 -8.92
N ASN A 115 -10.72 -12.27 -8.54
CA ASN A 115 -11.98 -12.76 -9.10
C ASN A 115 -13.15 -11.80 -8.83
N TYR A 116 -13.18 -11.15 -7.65
CA TYR A 116 -14.19 -10.17 -7.32
C TYR A 116 -14.07 -8.93 -8.21
N ALA A 117 -12.85 -8.39 -8.38
CA ALA A 117 -12.60 -7.23 -9.23
C ALA A 117 -12.92 -7.49 -10.72
N GLU A 118 -12.74 -8.72 -11.21
CA GLU A 118 -13.11 -9.11 -12.58
C GLU A 118 -14.61 -9.27 -12.79
N ARG A 119 -15.39 -9.51 -11.73
CA ARG A 119 -16.83 -9.78 -11.80
C ARG A 119 -17.71 -8.55 -11.59
N GLY A 120 -17.18 -7.48 -11.00
CA GLY A 120 -17.89 -6.21 -10.76
C GLY A 120 -18.67 -6.20 -9.45
#